data_AF-A0A6S6WBW5-F1
#
_entry.id   AF-A0A6S6WBW5-F1
#
_cell.length_a   1.000
_cell.length_b   1.000
_cell.length_c   1.000
_cell.angle_alpha   90.00
_cell.angle_beta   90.00
_cell.angle_gamma   90.00
#
_symmetry.space_group_name_H-M   'P 1'
#
loop_
_entity.id
_entity.type
_entity.pdbx_description
1 polymer ?
#
loop_
_entity_poly.entity_id
_entity_poly.type
_entity_poly.pdbx_seq_one_letter_code
_entity_poly.pdbx_strand_id
1 'polypeptide(L)'
;MHPHLHTEEVQKSAPSSSFSSSLSSPLPLHPSTNTSHLTDCAEVVALLEQCHERGFLWKLTGNCTDAKHQVNMCLRGLRLERTRQNREEAKVKREKIKRLWQELDENK
;
A
#
# COMPACT_ATOMS: atom_id res chain seq x y z
N MET A 1 -0.79 14.77 31.63
CA MET A 1 -0.57 13.37 32.03
C MET A 1 -0.82 12.48 30.81
N HIS A 2 0.16 12.38 29.90
CA HIS A 2 0.11 11.40 28.80
C HIS A 2 0.89 10.17 29.26
N PRO A 3 0.26 9.01 29.52
CA PRO A 3 1.01 7.79 29.74
C PRO A 3 1.57 7.33 28.38
N HIS A 4 2.89 7.24 28.33
CA HIS A 4 3.69 6.75 27.20
C HIS A 4 3.43 5.25 27.07
N LEU A 5 2.46 4.86 26.24
CA LEU A 5 2.26 3.47 25.83
C LEU A 5 3.39 3.12 24.84
N HIS A 6 4.46 2.52 25.37
CA HIS A 6 5.39 1.74 24.58
C HIS A 6 4.62 0.58 23.94
N THR A 7 4.33 0.68 22.64
CA THR A 7 4.15 -0.52 21.82
C THR A 7 5.53 -1.00 21.44
N GLU A 8 6.11 -1.86 22.26
CA GLU A 8 7.23 -2.72 21.85
C GLU A 8 6.69 -3.74 20.82
N GLU A 9 7.57 -4.22 19.93
CA GLU A 9 7.32 -5.22 18.88
C GLU A 9 6.78 -4.73 17.51
N VAL A 10 7.48 -3.81 16.83
CA VAL A 10 7.63 -3.89 15.35
C VAL A 10 9.09 -3.64 14.95
N GLN A 11 9.99 -4.49 15.45
CA GLN A 11 11.27 -4.74 14.79
C GLN A 11 11.08 -5.87 13.78
N LYS A 12 11.01 -5.55 12.48
CA LYS A 12 11.48 -6.47 11.46
C LYS A 12 12.06 -5.74 10.25
N SER A 13 13.40 -5.73 10.25
CA SER A 13 14.30 -5.72 9.10
C SER A 13 14.14 -4.61 8.06
N ALA A 14 14.94 -3.55 8.20
CA ALA A 14 15.41 -2.74 7.08
C ALA A 14 16.70 -3.38 6.53
N PRO A 15 16.79 -3.78 5.25
CA PRO A 15 18.09 -4.09 4.64
C PRO A 15 18.74 -2.80 4.14
N SER A 16 19.99 -2.61 4.55
CA SER A 16 20.91 -1.56 4.10
C SER A 16 21.07 -1.60 2.57
N SER A 17 20.65 -0.53 1.90
CA SER A 17 20.77 -0.37 0.45
C SER A 17 22.21 -0.03 0.04
N SER A 18 22.95 -1.02 -0.42
CA SER A 18 24.15 -0.82 -1.22
C SER A 18 23.71 -0.52 -2.66
N PHE A 19 23.69 0.75 -3.05
CA PHE A 19 23.39 1.17 -4.42
C PHE A 19 24.56 0.83 -5.33
N SER A 20 24.47 -0.31 -6.04
CA SER A 20 25.35 -0.63 -7.14
C SER A 20 24.71 -0.18 -8.45
N SER A 21 25.31 0.85 -9.06
CA SER A 21 24.88 1.42 -10.34
C SER A 21 25.12 0.42 -11.48
N SER A 22 24.05 -0.11 -12.05
CA SER A 22 24.07 -0.77 -13.36
C SER A 22 22.77 -0.42 -14.10
N LEU A 23 22.81 0.70 -14.82
CA LEU A 23 21.77 1.11 -15.77
C LEU A 23 21.92 0.27 -17.04
N SER A 24 21.02 -0.68 -17.29
CA SER A 24 20.64 -1.11 -18.65
C SER A 24 19.46 -2.08 -18.74
N SER A 25 18.76 -2.42 -17.65
CA SER A 25 17.54 -3.23 -17.75
C SER A 25 16.27 -2.36 -17.70
N PRO A 26 15.29 -2.57 -18.60
CA PRO A 26 13.99 -1.90 -18.51
C PRO A 26 13.38 -2.22 -17.15
N LEU A 27 13.28 -1.22 -16.30
CA LEU A 27 12.86 -1.40 -14.91
C LEU A 27 11.45 -2.02 -14.89
N PRO A 28 11.29 -3.20 -14.27
CA PRO A 28 9.98 -3.71 -13.90
C PRO A 28 9.28 -2.66 -13.03
N LEU A 29 7.95 -2.71 -13.00
CA LEU A 29 7.15 -1.97 -12.03
C LEU A 29 7.86 -2.03 -10.66
N HIS A 30 8.24 -0.87 -10.10
CA HIS A 30 9.12 -0.88 -8.94
C HIS A 30 8.45 -1.68 -7.79
N PRO A 31 9.18 -2.56 -7.10
CA PRO A 31 8.60 -3.42 -6.07
C PRO A 31 8.44 -2.75 -4.69
N SER A 32 8.50 -1.41 -4.59
CA SER A 32 8.20 -0.72 -3.32
C SER A 32 6.70 -0.64 -3.01
N THR A 33 5.86 -1.17 -3.88
CA THR A 33 4.43 -1.35 -3.66
C THR A 33 4.19 -2.69 -2.97
N ASN A 34 3.50 -2.66 -1.82
CA ASN A 34 3.04 -3.86 -1.13
C ASN A 34 2.35 -4.80 -2.14
N THR A 35 2.93 -5.98 -2.35
CA THR A 35 2.60 -6.93 -3.42
C THR A 35 1.18 -7.47 -3.36
N SER A 36 0.47 -7.32 -2.24
CA SER A 36 -0.92 -7.76 -2.07
C SER A 36 -1.93 -7.01 -2.95
N HIS A 37 -1.65 -5.78 -3.35
CA HIS A 37 -2.56 -5.04 -4.23
C HIS A 37 -2.46 -5.43 -5.70
N LEU A 38 -1.36 -6.08 -6.07
CA LEU A 38 -1.11 -6.47 -7.44
C LEU A 38 -1.99 -7.66 -7.84
N THR A 39 -2.38 -8.51 -6.88
CA THR A 39 -3.32 -9.62 -7.12
C THR A 39 -4.73 -9.12 -7.38
N ASP A 40 -5.19 -8.11 -6.64
CA ASP A 40 -6.55 -7.55 -6.77
C ASP A 40 -6.73 -6.73 -8.07
N CYS A 41 -5.65 -6.15 -8.60
CA CYS A 41 -5.64 -5.38 -9.84
C CYS A 41 -4.94 -6.12 -10.99
N ALA A 42 -4.79 -7.45 -10.92
CA ALA A 42 -3.96 -8.21 -11.86
C ALA A 42 -4.37 -8.02 -13.32
N GLU A 43 -5.67 -7.98 -13.61
CA GLU A 43 -6.18 -7.83 -14.98
C GLU A 43 -5.79 -6.48 -15.61
N VAL A 44 -6.00 -5.37 -14.89
CA VAL A 44 -5.67 -4.03 -15.41
C VAL A 44 -4.16 -3.81 -15.48
N VAL A 45 -3.39 -4.49 -14.63
CA VAL A 45 -1.93 -4.48 -14.70
C VAL A 45 -1.44 -5.27 -15.92
N ALA A 46 -2.03 -6.43 -16.21
CA ALA A 46 -1.71 -7.20 -17.42
C ALA A 46 -1.99 -6.40 -18.70
N LEU A 47 -3.07 -5.59 -18.74
CA LEU A 47 -3.34 -4.68 -19.86
C LEU A 47 -2.25 -3.62 -20.04
N LEU A 48 -1.72 -3.09 -18.93
CA LEU A 48 -0.62 -2.13 -18.98
C LEU A 48 0.69 -2.79 -19.43
N GLU A 49 0.95 -4.02 -18.99
CA GLU A 49 2.09 -4.82 -19.43
C GLU A 49 2.05 -5.10 -20.93
N GLN A 50 0.93 -5.57 -21.46
CA GLN A 50 0.72 -5.75 -22.90
C GLN A 50 0.93 -4.45 -23.69
N CYS A 51 0.59 -3.29 -23.12
CA CYS A 51 0.88 -2.02 -23.77
C CYS A 51 2.38 -1.68 -23.74
N HIS A 52 3.07 -1.99 -22.65
CA HIS A 52 4.53 -1.80 -22.54
C HIS A 52 5.33 -2.76 -23.43
N GLU A 53 4.83 -3.96 -23.72
CA GLU A 53 5.44 -4.92 -24.65
C GLU A 53 5.58 -4.38 -26.08
N ARG A 54 4.79 -3.36 -26.45
CA ARG A 54 4.90 -2.67 -27.76
C ARG A 54 6.19 -1.86 -27.93
N GLY A 55 6.95 -1.69 -26.84
CA GLY A 55 8.26 -1.09 -26.86
C GLY A 55 8.33 0.28 -26.18
N PHE A 56 9.57 0.70 -25.90
CA PHE A 56 9.88 1.88 -25.10
C PHE A 56 9.36 3.20 -25.71
N LEU A 57 9.50 3.38 -27.03
CA LEU A 57 9.00 4.57 -27.72
C LEU A 57 7.47 4.70 -27.63
N TRP A 58 6.75 3.59 -27.65
CA TRP A 58 5.29 3.55 -27.48
C TRP A 58 4.87 4.00 -26.08
N LYS A 59 5.64 3.59 -25.07
CA LYS A 59 5.44 4.03 -23.68
C LYS A 59 5.72 5.53 -23.51
N LEU A 60 6.81 6.03 -24.10
CA LEU A 60 7.21 7.44 -23.96
C LEU A 60 6.26 8.42 -24.64
N THR A 61 5.68 8.03 -25.78
CA THR A 61 4.74 8.85 -26.54
C THR A 61 3.36 8.99 -25.88
N GLY A 62 3.13 8.29 -24.77
CA GLY A 62 1.87 8.36 -24.02
C GLY A 62 0.78 7.42 -24.53
N ASN A 63 1.09 6.51 -25.45
CA ASN A 63 0.12 5.61 -26.07
C ASN A 63 -0.39 4.48 -25.13
N CYS A 64 0.04 4.46 -23.88
CA CYS A 64 -0.45 3.56 -22.83
C CYS A 64 -1.27 4.29 -21.73
N THR A 65 -1.69 5.52 -21.98
CA THR A 65 -2.36 6.36 -20.97
C THR A 65 -3.66 5.75 -20.46
N ASP A 66 -4.47 5.14 -21.33
CA ASP A 66 -5.75 4.55 -20.93
C ASP A 66 -5.56 3.32 -20.03
N ALA A 67 -4.66 2.40 -20.40
CA ALA A 67 -4.31 1.25 -19.57
C ALA A 67 -3.73 1.69 -18.22
N LYS A 68 -2.87 2.72 -18.23
CA LYS A 68 -2.35 3.34 -16.99
C LYS A 68 -3.47 3.94 -16.14
N HIS A 69 -4.45 4.58 -16.75
CA HIS A 69 -5.58 5.15 -16.04
C HIS A 69 -6.41 4.07 -15.33
N GLN A 70 -6.65 2.94 -15.98
CA GLN A 70 -7.36 1.80 -15.38
C GLN A 70 -6.64 1.26 -14.15
N VAL A 71 -5.32 1.08 -14.21
CA VAL A 71 -4.50 0.69 -13.05
C VAL A 71 -4.63 1.70 -11.91
N ASN A 72 -4.56 3.00 -12.22
CA ASN A 72 -4.70 4.05 -11.21
C ASN A 72 -6.07 4.03 -10.53
N MET A 73 -7.15 3.79 -11.28
CA MET A 73 -8.50 3.72 -10.74
C MET A 73 -8.67 2.49 -9.84
N CYS A 74 -8.15 1.33 -10.25
CA CYS A 74 -8.17 0.12 -9.43
C CYS A 74 -7.42 0.33 -8.11
N LEU A 75 -6.17 0.81 -8.16
CA LEU A 75 -5.36 1.06 -6.96
C LEU A 75 -5.92 2.18 -6.07
N ARG A 76 -6.69 3.11 -6.63
CA ARG A 76 -7.42 4.11 -5.86
C ARG A 76 -8.59 3.49 -5.10
N GLY A 77 -9.33 2.59 -5.74
CA GLY A 77 -10.41 1.82 -5.11
C GLY A 77 -9.91 1.02 -3.90
N LEU A 78 -8.84 0.24 -4.06
CA LEU A 78 -8.26 -0.55 -2.97
C LEU A 78 -7.78 0.32 -1.80
N ARG A 79 -7.21 1.49 -2.09
CA ARG A 79 -6.80 2.45 -1.05
C ARG A 79 -7.98 2.97 -0.25
N LEU A 80 -9.10 3.27 -0.91
CA LEU A 80 -10.32 3.72 -0.24
C LEU A 80 -10.91 2.61 0.63
N GLU A 81 -10.96 1.38 0.12
CA GLU A 81 -11.51 0.24 0.84
C GLU A 81 -10.69 -0.09 2.11
N ARG A 82 -9.35 -0.13 2.01
CA ARG A 82 -8.51 -0.27 3.20
C ARG A 82 -8.72 0.88 4.19
N THR A 83 -8.82 2.11 3.68
CA THR A 83 -9.05 3.27 4.55
C THR A 83 -10.38 3.15 5.29
N ARG A 84 -11.42 2.61 4.65
CA ARG A 84 -12.71 2.29 5.26
C ARG A 84 -12.56 1.24 6.37
N GLN A 85 -11.94 0.10 6.06
CA GLN A 85 -11.70 -0.99 7.02
C GLN A 85 -10.88 -0.52 8.22
N ASN A 86 -9.78 0.20 7.99
CA ASN A 86 -8.95 0.74 9.06
C ASN A 86 -9.72 1.72 9.96
N ARG A 87 -10.63 2.52 9.39
CA ARG A 87 -11.50 3.42 10.18
C ARG A 87 -12.48 2.63 11.04
N GLU A 88 -13.07 1.57 10.52
CA GLU A 88 -13.98 0.70 11.27
C GLU A 88 -13.25 -0.04 12.40
N GLU A 89 -12.11 -0.64 12.11
CA GLU A 89 -11.27 -1.27 13.14
C GLU A 89 -10.81 -0.28 14.20
N ALA A 90 -10.44 0.94 13.81
CA ALA A 90 -10.03 1.98 14.75
C ALA A 90 -11.19 2.39 15.67
N LYS A 91 -12.43 2.45 15.17
CA LYS A 91 -13.62 2.70 16.01
C LYS A 91 -13.81 1.59 17.03
N VAL A 92 -13.77 0.34 16.60
CA VAL A 92 -13.90 -0.83 17.49
C VAL A 92 -12.81 -0.83 18.56
N LYS A 93 -11.56 -0.57 18.19
CA LYS A 93 -10.43 -0.48 19.13
C LYS A 93 -10.62 0.67 20.12
N ARG A 94 -11.06 1.84 19.66
CA ARG A 94 -11.35 3.00 20.53
C ARG A 94 -12.46 2.72 21.52
N GLU A 95 -13.54 2.07 21.10
CA GLU A 95 -14.63 1.69 21.99
C GLU A 95 -14.18 0.68 23.05
N LYS A 96 -13.39 -0.33 22.66
CA LYS A 96 -12.81 -1.29 23.61
C LYS A 96 -11.94 -0.59 24.65
N ILE A 97 -11.01 0.27 24.21
CA ILE A 97 -10.14 1.04 25.10
C ILE A 97 -10.98 1.89 26.05
N LYS A 98 -12.01 2.60 25.54
CA LYS A 98 -12.89 3.43 26.36
C LYS A 98 -13.60 2.61 27.45
N ARG A 99 -14.12 1.42 27.13
CA ARG A 99 -14.76 0.54 28.12
C ARG A 99 -13.77 0.09 29.20
N LEU A 100 -12.57 -0.34 28.81
CA LEU A 100 -11.53 -0.75 29.76
C LEU A 100 -11.11 0.39 30.71
N TRP A 101 -11.02 1.63 30.22
CA TRP A 101 -10.75 2.78 31.09
C TRP A 101 -11.89 3.06 32.07
N GLN A 102 -13.14 2.96 31.62
CA GLN A 102 -14.31 3.12 32.50
C GLN A 102 -14.35 2.06 33.60
N GLU A 103 -14.11 0.80 33.26
CA GLU A 103 -14.05 -0.30 34.23
C GLU A 103 -12.93 -0.08 35.27
N LEU A 104 -11.78 0.45 34.87
CA LEU A 104 -10.68 0.75 35.80
C LEU A 104 -11.02 1.93 36.73
N ASP A 105 -11.68 2.96 36.22
CA ASP A 105 -12.10 4.13 37.01
C ASP A 105 -13.22 3.77 38.02
N GLU A 106 -14.10 2.83 37.67
CA GLU A 106 -15.19 2.35 38.55
C GLU A 106 -14.71 1.42 39.68
N ASN A 107 -13.60 0.70 39.50
CA ASN A 107 -13.01 -0.19 40.50
C ASN A 107 -11.99 0.51 41.43
N LYS A 108 -11.99 1.84 41.48
CA LYS A 108 -11.08 2.65 42.29
C LYS A 108 -11.73 3.16 43.57
#